data_AF-A0A1B0CKZ0-F1
#
_entry.id   AF-A0A1B0CKZ0-F1
#
_cell.length_a   1.000
_cell.length_b   1.000
_cell.length_c   1.000
_cell.angle_alpha   90.00
_cell.angle_beta   90.00
_cell.angle_gamma   90.00
#
_symmetry.space_group_name_H-M   'P 1'
#
loop_
_entity.id
_entity.type
_entity.pdbx_description
1 polymer ?
#
loop_
_entity_poly.entity_id
_entity_poly.type
_entity_poly.pdbx_seq_one_letter_code
_entity_poly.pdbx_strand_id
1 'polypeptide(L)'
;MKASLGASSIQDFIGANTDYIIFYINKFLKKSYTYEDGLGLLQIILEYSSEDSRNSFYLETILAGLLQNSTKAKNPDIQKTHFKIYHLFLLKILSWRSGVDQGAKDETEEKILQKWLKILHHKDEMEIEEIHVEEQEMLNSEKLEEQKGDDLTSDQLPTEAEVGAEAEAEIETAAEQENLPNYVKLTDEIVRLVSKYISSKDQTLCLLSLELLTSGITILTPYEDKLLPVVHLIWFPLAEKFKSQNPIILRQCFNLLCLLAQSSRDFIHKRTISDIIPTINKFLTEVAKKSHQNSQQGMYRFSQEFKLIHTILSQYGQLILDIQIDEKNLDKSINCALRFLEKNQPEELQKITLDFCRSLLTYDAPTI
;
A
#
# COMPACT_ATOMS: atom_id res chain seq x y z
N MET A 1 -6.50 -24.17 36.52
CA MET A 1 -7.92 -24.30 36.12
C MET A 1 -8.00 -25.37 35.05
N LYS A 2 -8.83 -26.39 35.27
CA LYS A 2 -8.95 -27.57 34.40
C LYS A 2 -9.67 -27.21 33.10
N ALA A 3 -9.08 -27.60 31.98
CA ALA A 3 -9.73 -27.67 30.67
C ALA A 3 -11.01 -28.50 30.78
N SER A 4 -12.16 -27.87 30.59
CA SER A 4 -13.46 -28.54 30.55
C SER A 4 -14.08 -28.37 29.17
N LEU A 5 -13.49 -28.98 28.14
CA LEU A 5 -14.09 -29.16 26.80
C LEU A 5 -13.17 -30.01 25.90
N GLY A 6 -12.70 -31.19 26.35
CA GLY A 6 -12.10 -32.24 25.50
C GLY A 6 -10.86 -31.90 24.64
N ALA A 7 -10.41 -30.65 24.60
CA ALA A 7 -9.32 -30.17 23.78
C ALA A 7 -8.04 -30.12 24.61
N SER A 8 -7.00 -30.79 24.11
CA SER A 8 -5.67 -30.89 24.71
C SER A 8 -4.87 -29.58 24.64
N SER A 9 -5.23 -28.66 23.73
CA SER A 9 -4.63 -27.34 23.57
C SER A 9 -5.67 -26.28 23.11
N ILE A 10 -5.36 -24.99 23.25
CA ILE A 10 -6.18 -23.88 22.72
C ILE A 10 -6.35 -24.01 21.20
N GLN A 11 -5.32 -24.52 20.51
CA GLN A 11 -5.32 -24.75 19.06
C GLN A 11 -6.32 -25.84 18.67
N ASP A 12 -6.37 -26.95 19.42
CA ASP A 12 -7.36 -28.01 19.21
C ASP A 12 -8.80 -27.50 19.45
N PHE A 13 -8.97 -26.57 20.40
CA PHE A 13 -10.27 -25.94 20.67
C PHE A 13 -10.73 -25.02 19.52
N ILE A 14 -9.83 -24.20 18.97
CA ILE A 14 -10.11 -23.37 17.79
C ILE A 14 -10.48 -24.26 16.60
N GLY A 15 -9.74 -25.36 16.41
CA GLY A 15 -10.02 -26.33 15.36
C GLY A 15 -11.38 -27.00 15.47
N ALA A 16 -11.75 -27.46 16.66
CA ALA A 16 -13.04 -28.11 16.90
C ALA A 16 -14.25 -27.16 16.72
N ASN A 17 -14.04 -25.85 16.78
CA ASN A 17 -15.10 -24.85 16.72
C ASN A 17 -14.97 -23.90 15.51
N THR A 18 -14.16 -24.24 14.51
CA THR A 18 -13.86 -23.36 13.38
C THR A 18 -15.12 -22.93 12.62
N ASP A 19 -16.07 -23.84 12.39
CA ASP A 19 -17.33 -23.51 11.70
C ASP A 19 -18.16 -22.47 12.47
N TYR A 20 -18.19 -22.56 13.79
CA TYR A 20 -18.89 -21.60 14.65
C TYR A 20 -18.18 -20.24 14.65
N ILE A 21 -16.84 -20.27 14.67
CA ILE A 21 -15.98 -19.09 14.60
C ILE A 21 -16.16 -18.37 13.26
N ILE A 22 -16.09 -19.09 12.13
CA ILE A 22 -16.33 -18.58 10.79
C ILE A 22 -17.74 -18.00 10.70
N PHE A 23 -18.75 -18.71 11.21
CA PHE A 23 -20.13 -18.22 11.22
C PHE A 23 -20.26 -16.92 12.02
N TYR A 24 -19.63 -16.84 13.20
CA TYR A 24 -19.71 -15.67 14.06
C TYR A 24 -18.95 -14.47 13.46
N ILE A 25 -17.74 -14.69 12.91
CA ILE A 25 -16.96 -13.67 12.20
C ILE A 25 -17.73 -13.17 10.96
N ASN A 26 -18.31 -14.07 10.15
CA ASN A 26 -19.12 -13.66 9.00
C ASN A 26 -20.39 -12.92 9.41
N LYS A 27 -21.03 -13.31 10.52
CA LYS A 27 -22.21 -12.62 11.05
C LYS A 27 -21.85 -11.25 11.60
N PHE A 28 -20.70 -11.14 12.27
CA PHE A 28 -20.10 -9.88 12.71
C PHE A 28 -19.85 -8.96 11.52
N LEU A 29 -19.21 -9.46 10.46
CA LEU A 29 -18.86 -8.63 9.30
C LEU A 29 -20.07 -8.20 8.46
N LYS A 30 -21.20 -8.91 8.58
CA LYS A 30 -22.49 -8.50 8.01
C LYS A 30 -23.24 -7.46 8.84
N LYS A 31 -22.95 -7.33 10.14
CA LYS A 31 -23.63 -6.39 11.05
C LYS A 31 -22.58 -5.49 11.70
N SER A 32 -22.40 -4.31 11.12
CA SER A 32 -21.48 -3.22 11.50
C SER A 32 -21.46 -2.77 12.99
N TYR A 33 -22.15 -3.45 13.91
CA TYR A 33 -22.53 -2.94 15.23
C TYR A 33 -22.00 -3.71 16.44
N THR A 34 -21.42 -4.92 16.30
CA THR A 34 -20.82 -5.66 17.43
C THR A 34 -19.32 -5.81 17.23
N TYR A 35 -18.62 -4.67 17.30
CA TYR A 35 -17.19 -4.52 17.00
C TYR A 35 -16.27 -5.30 17.94
N GLU A 36 -16.56 -5.32 19.24
CA GLU A 36 -15.60 -5.79 20.24
C GLU A 36 -15.48 -7.32 20.31
N ASP A 37 -16.59 -8.06 20.26
CA ASP A 37 -16.59 -9.52 20.40
C ASP A 37 -16.01 -10.25 19.17
N GLY A 38 -16.29 -9.73 17.96
CA GLY A 38 -15.78 -10.31 16.71
C GLY A 38 -14.28 -10.08 16.52
N LEU A 39 -13.78 -8.93 16.98
CA LEU A 39 -12.36 -8.59 16.92
C LEU A 39 -11.53 -9.38 17.93
N GLY A 40 -12.04 -9.57 19.16
CA GLY A 40 -11.37 -10.42 20.14
C GLY A 40 -11.19 -11.85 19.63
N LEU A 41 -12.20 -12.39 18.93
CA LEU A 41 -12.11 -13.71 18.32
C LEU A 41 -11.09 -13.77 17.19
N LEU A 42 -11.07 -12.76 16.31
CA LEU A 42 -10.10 -12.67 15.22
C LEU A 42 -8.66 -12.55 15.77
N GLN A 43 -8.47 -11.75 16.82
CA GLN A 43 -7.18 -11.58 17.49
C GLN A 43 -6.67 -12.91 18.05
N ILE A 44 -7.52 -13.66 18.77
CA ILE A 44 -7.14 -14.98 19.31
C ILE A 44 -6.74 -15.92 18.18
N ILE A 45 -7.51 -15.99 17.09
CA ILE A 45 -7.16 -16.89 15.99
C ILE A 45 -5.82 -16.49 15.39
N LEU A 46 -5.58 -15.21 15.15
CA LEU A 46 -4.32 -14.71 14.60
C LEU A 46 -3.13 -14.93 15.54
N GLU A 47 -3.32 -14.79 16.84
CA GLU A 47 -2.30 -15.03 17.87
C GLU A 47 -1.86 -16.50 17.87
N TYR A 48 -2.83 -17.42 17.88
CA TYR A 48 -2.57 -18.86 17.96
C TYR A 48 -2.29 -19.52 16.59
N SER A 49 -2.33 -18.77 15.50
CA SER A 49 -1.98 -19.27 14.17
C SER A 49 -0.46 -19.31 13.97
N SER A 50 0.07 -20.50 13.68
CA SER A 50 1.46 -20.74 13.31
C SER A 50 1.60 -21.10 11.83
N GLU A 51 2.84 -21.04 11.33
CA GLU A 51 3.22 -21.47 9.97
C GLU A 51 2.93 -22.96 9.70
N ASP A 52 2.69 -23.76 10.75
CA ASP A 52 2.31 -25.15 10.61
C ASP A 52 1.01 -25.30 9.80
N SER A 53 1.04 -26.22 8.83
CA SER A 53 -0.05 -26.49 7.87
C SER A 53 -1.47 -26.58 8.45
N ARG A 54 -1.63 -27.05 9.70
CA ARG A 54 -2.95 -27.15 10.34
C ARG A 54 -3.48 -25.81 10.87
N ASN A 55 -2.60 -24.90 11.30
CA ASN A 55 -2.98 -23.64 11.92
C ASN A 55 -3.18 -22.53 10.88
N SER A 56 -2.42 -22.56 9.78
CA SER A 56 -2.68 -21.71 8.61
C SER A 56 -4.08 -21.97 8.03
N PHE A 57 -4.52 -23.23 8.01
CA PHE A 57 -5.80 -23.65 7.42
C PHE A 57 -7.02 -22.90 7.97
N TYR A 58 -7.05 -22.60 9.27
CA TYR A 58 -8.20 -21.91 9.87
C TYR A 58 -8.30 -20.46 9.41
N LEU A 59 -7.16 -19.75 9.34
CA LEU A 59 -7.12 -18.39 8.80
C LEU A 59 -7.48 -18.37 7.32
N GLU A 60 -6.93 -19.31 6.54
CA GLU A 60 -7.22 -19.47 5.12
C GLU A 60 -8.72 -19.69 4.87
N THR A 61 -9.37 -20.52 5.70
CA THR A 61 -10.80 -20.81 5.57
C THR A 61 -11.67 -19.59 5.89
N ILE A 62 -11.32 -18.83 6.94
CA ILE A 62 -12.02 -17.58 7.26
C ILE A 62 -11.92 -16.61 6.08
N LEU A 63 -10.73 -16.45 5.51
CA LEU A 63 -10.48 -15.52 4.41
C LEU A 63 -11.16 -15.91 3.12
N ALA A 64 -11.15 -17.20 2.77
CA ALA A 64 -11.90 -17.71 1.64
C ALA A 64 -13.40 -17.36 1.76
N GLY A 65 -13.97 -17.53 2.97
CA GLY A 65 -15.34 -17.11 3.26
C GLY A 65 -15.56 -15.60 3.12
N LEU A 66 -14.57 -14.79 3.51
CA LEU A 66 -14.65 -13.33 3.37
C LEU A 66 -14.53 -12.86 1.93
N LEU A 67 -13.63 -13.44 1.14
CA LEU A 67 -13.48 -13.15 -0.29
C LEU A 67 -14.77 -13.41 -1.07
N GLN A 68 -15.49 -14.49 -0.74
CA GLN A 68 -16.80 -14.78 -1.35
C GLN A 68 -17.88 -13.75 -0.98
N ASN A 69 -17.76 -13.10 0.18
CA ASN A 69 -18.72 -12.11 0.67
C ASN A 69 -18.38 -10.68 0.24
N SER A 70 -17.10 -10.34 0.11
CA SER A 70 -16.62 -8.99 -0.22
C SER A 70 -17.01 -8.55 -1.62
N THR A 71 -16.98 -9.47 -2.60
CA THR A 71 -17.48 -9.23 -3.97
C THR A 71 -18.97 -8.83 -4.03
N LYS A 72 -19.74 -9.14 -2.98
CA LYS A 72 -21.19 -8.85 -2.89
C LYS A 72 -21.52 -7.66 -1.99
N ALA A 73 -20.57 -7.19 -1.19
CA ALA A 73 -20.77 -6.10 -0.24
C ALA A 73 -20.84 -4.76 -0.98
N LYS A 74 -22.00 -4.09 -0.97
CA LYS A 74 -22.16 -2.74 -1.54
C LYS A 74 -21.81 -1.60 -0.58
N ASN A 75 -21.72 -1.89 0.72
CA ASN A 75 -21.45 -0.88 1.74
C ASN A 75 -19.92 -0.64 1.87
N PRO A 76 -19.43 0.61 1.72
CA PRO A 76 -18.01 0.93 1.79
C PRO A 76 -17.39 0.63 3.17
N ASP A 77 -18.12 0.81 4.28
CA ASP A 77 -17.59 0.57 5.63
C ASP A 77 -17.32 -0.93 5.88
N ILE A 78 -18.19 -1.77 5.32
CA ILE A 78 -18.00 -3.23 5.33
C ILE A 78 -16.78 -3.61 4.48
N GLN A 79 -16.59 -2.97 3.32
CA GLN A 79 -15.41 -3.20 2.48
C GLN A 79 -14.10 -2.78 3.19
N LYS A 80 -14.08 -1.62 3.85
CA LYS A 80 -12.93 -1.16 4.66
C LYS A 80 -12.60 -2.17 5.76
N THR A 81 -13.63 -2.69 6.43
CA THR A 81 -13.44 -3.72 7.46
C THR A 81 -12.84 -5.01 6.88
N HIS A 82 -13.33 -5.48 5.72
CA HIS A 82 -12.74 -6.62 5.04
C HIS A 82 -11.28 -6.37 4.66
N PHE A 83 -10.96 -5.17 4.15
CA PHE A 83 -9.60 -4.80 3.75
C PHE A 83 -8.65 -4.79 4.95
N LYS A 84 -9.10 -4.24 6.09
CA LYS A 84 -8.36 -4.32 7.35
C LYS A 84 -8.06 -5.79 7.70
N ILE A 85 -9.05 -6.68 7.63
CA ILE A 85 -8.84 -8.11 7.93
C ILE A 85 -7.88 -8.78 6.96
N TYR A 86 -7.99 -8.50 5.66
CA TYR A 86 -7.04 -8.98 4.67
C TYR A 86 -5.62 -8.52 4.99
N HIS A 87 -5.45 -7.26 5.40
CA HIS A 87 -4.14 -6.68 5.65
C HIS A 87 -3.49 -7.39 6.84
N LEU A 88 -4.27 -7.58 7.91
CA LEU A 88 -3.84 -8.34 9.07
C LEU A 88 -3.36 -9.73 8.66
N PHE A 89 -4.13 -10.47 7.89
CA PHE A 89 -3.69 -11.79 7.43
C PHE A 89 -2.37 -11.75 6.66
N LEU A 90 -2.21 -10.82 5.70
CA LEU A 90 -0.97 -10.71 4.94
C LEU A 90 0.22 -10.36 5.84
N LEU A 91 0.04 -9.49 6.83
CA LEU A 91 1.06 -9.24 7.84
C LEU A 91 1.38 -10.50 8.66
N LYS A 92 0.40 -11.39 8.93
CA LYS A 92 0.68 -12.67 9.62
C LYS A 92 1.64 -13.50 8.81
N ILE A 93 1.33 -13.68 7.53
CA ILE A 93 2.12 -14.50 6.63
C ILE A 93 3.54 -13.94 6.54
N LEU A 94 3.67 -12.62 6.39
CA LEU A 94 4.97 -11.96 6.35
C LEU A 94 5.76 -12.16 7.66
N SER A 95 5.09 -12.14 8.81
CA SER A 95 5.73 -12.43 10.11
C SER A 95 6.29 -13.85 10.19
N TRP A 96 5.56 -14.85 9.66
CA TRP A 96 6.05 -16.23 9.59
C TRP A 96 7.30 -16.35 8.72
N ARG A 97 7.30 -15.69 7.55
CA ARG A 97 8.41 -15.75 6.59
C ARG A 97 9.64 -14.96 7.00
N SER A 98 9.50 -13.99 7.90
CA SER A 98 10.61 -13.14 8.34
C SER A 98 11.59 -13.85 9.28
N GLY A 99 11.28 -15.08 9.74
CA GLY A 99 12.25 -16.02 10.29
C GLY A 99 13.18 -15.49 11.38
N VAL A 100 12.71 -14.56 12.22
CA VAL A 100 13.57 -13.97 13.25
C VAL A 100 13.90 -15.04 14.29
N ASP A 101 15.20 -15.27 14.42
CA ASP A 101 15.86 -16.19 15.34
C ASP A 101 15.22 -16.17 16.74
N GLN A 102 15.15 -17.34 17.38
CA GLN A 102 14.30 -17.61 18.58
C GLN A 102 14.63 -16.77 19.83
N GLY A 103 15.51 -15.77 19.76
CA GLY A 103 15.83 -14.81 20.81
C GLY A 103 15.24 -13.40 20.66
N ALA A 104 14.65 -13.04 19.51
CA ALA A 104 14.11 -11.68 19.24
C ALA A 104 12.61 -11.67 18.82
N LYS A 105 11.89 -12.76 19.11
CA LYS A 105 10.48 -12.95 18.73
C LYS A 105 9.53 -11.98 19.43
N ASP A 106 9.74 -11.69 20.72
CA ASP A 106 8.78 -10.91 21.51
C ASP A 106 8.63 -9.45 21.05
N GLU A 107 9.72 -8.76 20.69
CA GLU A 107 9.61 -7.35 20.28
C GLU A 107 8.99 -7.15 18.89
N THR A 108 9.19 -8.11 17.98
CA THR A 108 8.70 -8.00 16.60
C THR A 108 7.24 -8.42 16.53
N GLU A 109 6.87 -9.51 17.19
CA GLU A 109 5.48 -9.96 17.30
C GLU A 109 4.62 -8.95 18.08
N GLU A 110 5.12 -8.36 19.17
CA GLU A 110 4.40 -7.31 19.90
C GLU A 110 4.22 -6.04 19.04
N LYS A 111 5.26 -5.58 18.33
CA LYS A 111 5.13 -4.42 17.41
C LYS A 111 4.12 -4.68 16.30
N ILE A 112 4.10 -5.91 15.78
CA ILE A 112 3.14 -6.38 14.79
C ILE A 112 1.75 -6.37 15.45
N LEU A 113 1.50 -7.10 16.54
CA LEU A 113 0.23 -7.09 17.25
C LEU A 113 -0.28 -5.69 17.61
N GLN A 114 0.60 -4.77 18.01
CA GLN A 114 0.24 -3.37 18.26
C GLN A 114 -0.16 -2.63 16.98
N LYS A 115 0.55 -2.83 15.87
CA LYS A 115 0.14 -2.30 14.55
C LYS A 115 -1.23 -2.86 14.15
N TRP A 116 -1.52 -4.11 14.50
CA TRP A 116 -2.74 -4.81 14.15
C TRP A 116 -3.92 -4.32 14.96
N LEU A 117 -3.73 -4.17 16.27
CA LEU A 117 -4.69 -3.53 17.16
C LEU A 117 -4.94 -2.09 16.73
N LYS A 118 -3.92 -1.34 16.29
CA LYS A 118 -4.13 0.00 15.73
C LYS A 118 -5.02 -0.03 14.48
N ILE A 119 -4.75 -0.92 13.52
CA ILE A 119 -5.56 -1.08 12.29
C ILE A 119 -7.01 -1.49 12.63
N LEU A 120 -7.16 -2.39 13.61
CA LEU A 120 -8.45 -2.90 14.08
C LEU A 120 -9.21 -1.96 15.00
N HIS A 121 -8.57 -1.00 15.66
CA HIS A 121 -9.25 -0.07 16.57
C HIS A 121 -9.38 1.34 15.98
N HIS A 122 -8.67 1.65 14.88
CA HIS A 122 -8.86 2.91 14.18
C HIS A 122 -10.19 2.94 13.43
N LYS A 123 -11.07 3.85 13.87
CA LYS A 123 -11.94 4.58 12.95
C LYS A 123 -11.06 5.25 11.90
N ASP A 124 -11.55 5.37 10.68
CA ASP A 124 -10.80 5.69 9.45
C ASP A 124 -10.14 7.11 9.41
N GLU A 125 -9.76 7.69 10.55
CA GLU A 125 -9.42 9.10 10.76
C GLU A 125 -7.92 9.42 10.65
N MET A 126 -7.02 8.42 10.73
CA MET A 126 -5.62 8.66 11.09
C MET A 126 -4.72 9.35 10.04
N GLU A 127 -5.14 9.48 8.79
CA GLU A 127 -4.37 10.24 7.78
C GLU A 127 -5.17 11.39 7.15
N ILE A 128 -6.50 11.39 7.30
CA ILE A 128 -7.39 12.41 6.72
C ILE A 128 -7.52 13.64 7.65
N GLU A 129 -7.38 13.46 8.96
CA GLU A 129 -7.36 14.58 9.91
C GLU A 129 -6.07 15.40 9.81
N GLU A 130 -4.91 14.79 9.56
CA GLU A 130 -3.67 15.53 9.24
C GLU A 130 -3.83 16.34 7.94
N ILE A 131 -4.52 15.79 6.92
CA ILE A 131 -4.84 16.53 5.68
C ILE A 131 -5.74 17.74 5.97
N HIS A 132 -6.81 17.57 6.75
CA HIS A 132 -7.78 18.65 7.00
C HIS A 132 -7.21 19.77 7.88
N VAL A 133 -6.37 19.45 8.85
CA VAL A 133 -5.71 20.45 9.70
C VAL A 133 -4.63 21.20 8.90
N GLU A 134 -3.80 20.51 8.10
CA GLU A 134 -2.77 21.14 7.27
C GLU A 134 -3.37 22.01 6.15
N GLU A 135 -4.42 21.55 5.47
CA GLU A 135 -5.07 22.28 4.37
C GLU A 135 -5.81 23.53 4.88
N GLN A 136 -6.42 23.48 6.07
CA GLN A 136 -7.03 24.65 6.71
C GLN A 136 -5.99 25.64 7.26
N GLU A 137 -4.85 25.18 7.76
CA GLU A 137 -3.79 26.06 8.28
C GLU A 137 -2.98 26.74 7.16
N MET A 138 -2.69 26.05 6.06
CA MET A 138 -2.06 26.67 4.87
C MET A 138 -2.99 27.69 4.21
N LEU A 139 -4.29 27.38 4.09
CA LEU A 139 -5.29 28.32 3.58
C LEU A 139 -5.46 29.54 4.49
N ASN A 140 -5.22 29.40 5.80
CA ASN A 140 -5.24 30.54 6.74
C ASN A 140 -3.98 31.39 6.67
N SER A 141 -2.83 30.82 6.24
CA SER A 141 -1.58 31.56 6.01
C SER A 141 -1.55 32.30 4.67
N GLU A 142 -2.24 31.78 3.63
CA GLU A 142 -2.34 32.41 2.31
C GLU A 142 -3.45 33.48 2.23
N LYS A 143 -4.37 33.54 3.20
CA LYS A 143 -5.47 34.53 3.24
C LYS A 143 -5.05 35.96 3.61
N LEU A 144 -3.76 36.27 3.74
CA LEU A 144 -3.29 37.63 3.99
C LEU A 144 -2.94 38.43 2.75
N GLU A 145 -2.97 37.86 1.54
CA GLU A 145 -2.72 38.61 0.32
C GLU A 145 -3.79 38.34 -0.76
N GLU A 146 -4.50 39.42 -1.09
CA GLU A 146 -5.32 39.66 -2.28
C GLU A 146 -6.79 39.19 -2.30
N GLN A 147 -7.66 40.14 -1.92
CA GLN A 147 -9.04 40.24 -2.39
C GLN A 147 -9.11 41.01 -3.73
N LYS A 148 -9.79 40.40 -4.72
CA LYS A 148 -10.71 40.97 -5.74
C LYS A 148 -10.73 39.98 -6.93
N GLY A 149 -11.83 39.54 -7.53
CA GLY A 149 -13.26 39.81 -7.43
C GLY A 149 -13.95 39.17 -8.67
N ASP A 150 -15.23 38.87 -8.52
CA ASP A 150 -16.27 38.50 -9.50
C ASP A 150 -16.26 37.16 -10.28
N ASP A 151 -17.21 36.32 -9.84
CA ASP A 151 -18.40 35.81 -10.55
C ASP A 151 -18.26 35.25 -11.97
N LEU A 152 -18.65 33.97 -12.14
CA LEU A 152 -19.76 33.53 -13.00
C LEU A 152 -19.92 31.99 -12.99
N THR A 153 -21.18 31.58 -13.08
CA THR A 153 -21.76 30.24 -12.97
C THR A 153 -21.47 29.32 -14.17
N SER A 154 -21.46 28.00 -13.94
CA SER A 154 -22.22 27.03 -14.75
C SER A 154 -22.08 25.62 -14.18
N ASP A 155 -23.23 24.98 -13.95
CA ASP A 155 -23.40 23.53 -13.84
C ASP A 155 -22.75 22.79 -15.02
N GLN A 156 -22.16 21.62 -14.76
CA GLN A 156 -22.40 20.38 -15.51
C GLN A 156 -21.69 19.17 -14.88
N LEU A 157 -22.48 18.11 -14.68
CA LEU A 157 -22.07 16.75 -14.31
C LEU A 157 -21.21 16.12 -15.43
N PRO A 158 -20.19 15.30 -15.11
CA PRO A 158 -19.63 14.37 -16.08
C PRO A 158 -20.34 13.02 -16.02
N THR A 159 -20.76 12.60 -17.21
CA THR A 159 -21.30 11.31 -17.62
C THR A 159 -20.33 10.16 -17.32
N GLU A 160 -20.90 9.04 -16.91
CA GLU A 160 -20.23 7.75 -16.71
C GLU A 160 -19.57 7.27 -18.02
N ALA A 161 -18.26 7.04 -17.99
CA ALA A 161 -17.56 6.34 -19.05
C ALA A 161 -17.58 4.83 -18.72
N GLU A 162 -18.34 4.08 -19.52
CA GLU A 162 -18.22 2.62 -19.61
C GLU A 162 -16.82 2.28 -20.14
N VAL A 163 -16.00 1.65 -19.30
CA VAL A 163 -14.76 1.04 -19.73
C VAL A 163 -15.10 -0.34 -20.30
N GLY A 164 -14.95 -0.48 -21.62
CA GLY A 164 -15.06 -1.75 -22.32
C GLY A 164 -14.03 -2.74 -21.79
N ALA A 165 -14.51 -3.87 -21.27
CA ALA A 165 -13.68 -5.01 -20.92
C ALA A 165 -13.38 -5.80 -22.20
N GLU A 166 -12.17 -5.68 -22.72
CA GLU A 166 -11.61 -6.68 -23.63
C GLU A 166 -11.23 -7.91 -22.80
N ALA A 167 -12.03 -8.97 -22.94
CA ALA A 167 -11.74 -10.26 -22.37
C ALA A 167 -10.76 -11.01 -23.29
N GLU A 168 -9.46 -10.89 -23.01
CA GLU A 168 -8.49 -11.85 -23.51
C GLU A 168 -8.53 -13.08 -22.61
N ALA A 169 -9.01 -14.19 -23.16
CA ALA A 169 -8.99 -15.48 -22.51
C ALA A 169 -7.55 -16.03 -22.52
N GLU A 170 -6.83 -15.84 -21.42
CA GLU A 170 -5.60 -16.58 -21.16
C GLU A 170 -5.95 -18.04 -20.89
N ILE A 171 -5.43 -18.93 -21.75
CA ILE A 171 -5.46 -20.38 -21.55
C ILE A 171 -4.44 -20.68 -20.45
N GLU A 172 -4.89 -20.70 -19.19
CA GLU A 172 -4.07 -21.19 -18.07
C GLU A 172 -3.75 -22.67 -18.28
N THR A 173 -2.47 -23.00 -18.42
CA THR A 173 -1.98 -24.38 -18.40
C THR A 173 -2.21 -24.98 -17.01
N ALA A 174 -3.29 -25.75 -16.89
CA ALA A 174 -3.82 -26.35 -15.66
C ALA A 174 -2.88 -27.32 -14.90
N ALA A 175 -1.64 -27.56 -15.37
CA ALA A 175 -0.75 -28.58 -14.83
C ALA A 175 0.12 -28.12 -13.63
N GLU A 176 0.25 -26.80 -13.38
CA GLU A 176 1.15 -26.29 -12.33
C GLU A 176 0.41 -25.67 -11.12
N GLN A 177 -0.90 -25.47 -11.18
CA GLN A 177 -1.70 -24.94 -10.06
C GLN A 177 -1.85 -25.92 -8.88
N GLU A 178 -1.50 -27.19 -9.04
CA GLU A 178 -1.72 -28.24 -8.03
C GLU A 178 -0.79 -28.14 -6.80
N ASN A 179 0.36 -27.45 -6.88
CA ASN A 179 1.36 -27.47 -5.80
C ASN A 179 1.58 -26.15 -5.04
N LEU A 180 0.85 -25.07 -5.35
CA LEU A 180 1.03 -23.81 -4.61
C LEU A 180 0.40 -23.89 -3.21
N PRO A 181 1.08 -23.38 -2.16
CA PRO A 181 0.47 -23.22 -0.85
C PRO A 181 -0.80 -22.37 -0.90
N ASN A 182 -1.82 -22.75 -0.13
CA ASN A 182 -3.11 -22.06 -0.11
C ASN A 182 -3.00 -20.56 0.21
N TYR A 183 -2.14 -20.18 1.16
CA TYR A 183 -1.91 -18.77 1.47
C TYR A 183 -1.44 -17.95 0.25
N VAL A 184 -0.73 -18.56 -0.70
CA VAL A 184 -0.30 -17.90 -1.94
C VAL A 184 -1.49 -17.71 -2.88
N LYS A 185 -2.34 -18.74 -3.02
CA LYS A 185 -3.57 -18.67 -3.82
C LYS A 185 -4.50 -17.57 -3.28
N LEU A 186 -4.71 -17.53 -1.96
CA LEU A 186 -5.50 -16.50 -1.31
C LEU A 186 -4.88 -15.10 -1.45
N THR A 187 -3.55 -15.00 -1.36
CA THR A 187 -2.86 -13.72 -1.57
C THR A 187 -3.08 -13.21 -2.99
N ASP A 188 -2.95 -14.07 -4.02
CA ASP A 188 -3.23 -13.72 -5.41
C ASP A 188 -4.69 -13.25 -5.58
N GLU A 189 -5.66 -13.96 -4.99
CA GLU A 189 -7.07 -13.55 -5.01
C GLU A 189 -7.31 -12.19 -4.34
N ILE A 190 -6.74 -11.96 -3.15
CA ILE A 190 -6.84 -10.68 -2.41
C ILE A 190 -6.25 -9.56 -3.26
N VAL A 191 -5.04 -9.74 -3.78
CA VAL A 191 -4.32 -8.72 -4.56
C VAL A 191 -5.09 -8.34 -5.83
N ARG A 192 -5.66 -9.32 -6.55
CA ARG A 192 -6.54 -9.07 -7.71
C ARG A 192 -7.85 -8.38 -7.36
N LEU A 193 -8.39 -8.65 -6.17
CA LEU A 193 -9.58 -7.97 -5.68
C LEU A 193 -9.29 -6.49 -5.38
N VAL A 194 -8.22 -6.22 -4.62
CA VAL A 194 -7.92 -4.86 -4.13
C VAL A 194 -7.32 -3.96 -5.20
N SER A 195 -6.69 -4.51 -6.26
CA SER A 195 -6.15 -3.71 -7.36
C SER A 195 -7.21 -2.82 -8.03
N LYS A 196 -8.47 -3.27 -8.05
CA LYS A 196 -9.62 -2.52 -8.57
C LYS A 196 -9.91 -1.24 -7.77
N TYR A 197 -9.46 -1.19 -6.52
CA TYR A 197 -9.70 -0.09 -5.59
C TYR A 197 -8.58 0.96 -5.59
N ILE A 198 -7.49 0.72 -6.33
CA ILE A 198 -6.49 1.76 -6.57
C ILE A 198 -7.19 3.00 -7.13
N SER A 199 -8.06 2.85 -8.14
CA SER A 199 -8.82 3.94 -8.77
C SER A 199 -10.03 4.43 -7.98
N SER A 200 -10.25 3.96 -6.75
CA SER A 200 -11.40 4.38 -5.93
C SER A 200 -11.42 5.90 -5.68
N LYS A 201 -12.63 6.44 -5.57
CA LYS A 201 -12.87 7.82 -5.10
C LYS A 201 -12.82 7.93 -3.57
N ASP A 202 -13.11 6.83 -2.87
CA ASP A 202 -12.94 6.75 -1.42
C ASP A 202 -11.44 6.62 -1.12
N GLN A 203 -10.87 7.67 -0.53
CA GLN A 203 -9.45 7.77 -0.23
C GLN A 203 -9.00 6.69 0.76
N THR A 204 -9.81 6.36 1.78
CA THR A 204 -9.49 5.30 2.75
C THR A 204 -9.39 3.95 2.06
N LEU A 205 -10.34 3.62 1.18
CA LEU A 205 -10.30 2.36 0.42
C LEU A 205 -9.10 2.32 -0.54
N CYS A 206 -8.77 3.45 -1.17
CA CYS A 206 -7.59 3.57 -2.00
C CYS A 206 -6.30 3.30 -1.20
N LEU A 207 -6.13 3.97 -0.05
CA LEU A 207 -4.96 3.79 0.81
C LEU A 207 -4.84 2.36 1.35
N LEU A 208 -5.93 1.80 1.89
CA LEU A 208 -5.96 0.40 2.34
C LEU A 208 -5.61 -0.56 1.21
N SER A 209 -6.09 -0.30 -0.01
CA SER A 209 -5.73 -1.12 -1.18
C SER A 209 -4.23 -1.06 -1.48
N LEU A 210 -3.61 0.12 -1.46
CA LEU A 210 -2.17 0.27 -1.74
C LEU A 210 -1.31 -0.43 -0.69
N GLU A 211 -1.70 -0.39 0.58
CA GLU A 211 -1.00 -1.12 1.65
C GLU A 211 -1.15 -2.64 1.52
N LEU A 212 -2.35 -3.11 1.17
CA LEU A 212 -2.63 -4.52 0.89
C LEU A 212 -1.82 -5.02 -0.28
N LEU A 213 -1.75 -4.24 -1.36
CA LEU A 213 -0.93 -4.54 -2.53
C LEU A 213 0.54 -4.64 -2.14
N THR A 214 1.05 -3.71 -1.32
CA THR A 214 2.44 -3.75 -0.85
C THR A 214 2.76 -5.05 -0.10
N SER A 215 1.88 -5.44 0.83
CA SER A 215 2.05 -6.68 1.60
C SER A 215 1.90 -7.93 0.73
N GLY A 216 0.90 -7.94 -0.16
CA GLY A 216 0.59 -9.06 -1.03
C GLY A 216 1.66 -9.29 -2.10
N ILE A 217 2.15 -8.23 -2.75
CA ILE A 217 3.26 -8.32 -3.71
C ILE A 217 4.50 -8.91 -3.04
N THR A 218 4.83 -8.47 -1.81
CA THR A 218 5.97 -9.03 -1.05
C THR A 218 5.84 -10.54 -0.82
N ILE A 219 4.62 -11.03 -0.56
CA ILE A 219 4.36 -12.48 -0.41
C ILE A 219 4.49 -13.21 -1.76
N LEU A 220 4.02 -12.58 -2.85
CA LEU A 220 4.04 -13.14 -4.21
C LEU A 220 5.42 -13.07 -4.89
N THR A 221 6.37 -12.27 -4.40
CA THR A 221 7.70 -12.10 -4.99
C THR A 221 8.40 -13.43 -5.36
N PRO A 222 8.36 -14.50 -4.53
CA PRO A 222 8.98 -15.78 -4.87
C PRO A 222 8.23 -16.62 -5.91
N TYR A 223 7.04 -16.20 -6.34
CA TYR A 223 6.13 -16.94 -7.22
C TYR A 223 5.87 -16.14 -8.50
N GLU A 224 6.87 -16.09 -9.38
CA GLU A 224 6.88 -15.22 -10.56
C GLU A 224 5.65 -15.39 -11.47
N ASP A 225 5.20 -16.63 -11.67
CA ASP A 225 4.01 -16.95 -12.50
C ASP A 225 2.71 -16.33 -11.96
N LYS A 226 2.65 -16.05 -10.66
CA LYS A 226 1.53 -15.34 -10.02
C LYS A 226 1.80 -13.84 -9.92
N LEU A 227 3.05 -13.47 -9.69
CA LEU A 227 3.47 -12.08 -9.57
C LEU A 227 3.23 -11.30 -10.87
N LEU A 228 3.78 -11.73 -12.02
CA LEU A 228 3.79 -10.92 -13.23
C LEU A 228 2.39 -10.55 -13.77
N PRO A 229 1.41 -11.47 -13.82
CA PRO A 229 0.04 -11.12 -14.21
C PRO A 229 -0.59 -10.08 -13.28
N VAL A 230 -0.30 -10.18 -11.99
CA VAL A 230 -0.74 -9.21 -10.99
C VAL A 230 -0.07 -7.85 -11.17
N VAL A 231 1.24 -7.82 -11.43
CA VAL A 231 1.97 -6.58 -11.73
C VAL A 231 1.37 -5.89 -12.96
N HIS A 232 1.03 -6.67 -14.00
CA HIS A 232 0.36 -6.16 -15.18
C HIS A 232 -0.99 -5.52 -14.84
N LEU A 233 -1.82 -6.22 -14.05
CA LEU A 233 -3.13 -5.73 -13.60
C LEU A 233 -3.03 -4.42 -12.79
N ILE A 234 -2.01 -4.29 -11.94
CA ILE A 234 -1.79 -3.12 -11.08
C ILE A 234 -1.27 -1.92 -11.89
N TRP A 235 -0.51 -2.16 -12.96
CA TRP A 235 0.25 -1.11 -13.65
C TRP A 235 -0.58 0.10 -14.06
N PHE A 236 -1.62 -0.12 -14.87
CA PHE A 236 -2.41 0.97 -15.43
C PHE A 236 -3.09 1.84 -14.35
N PRO A 237 -3.86 1.28 -13.39
CA PRO A 237 -4.48 2.11 -12.35
C PRO A 237 -3.45 2.79 -11.44
N LEU A 238 -2.29 2.16 -11.20
CA LEU A 238 -1.20 2.79 -10.45
C LEU A 238 -0.63 4.00 -11.20
N ALA A 239 -0.34 3.85 -12.48
CA ALA A 239 0.22 4.92 -13.31
C ALA A 239 -0.74 6.13 -13.42
N GLU A 240 -2.04 5.88 -13.55
CA GLU A 240 -3.04 6.96 -13.52
C GLU A 240 -3.08 7.69 -12.18
N LYS A 241 -2.85 7.00 -11.05
CA LYS A 241 -2.82 7.63 -9.72
C LYS A 241 -1.64 8.58 -9.50
N PHE A 242 -0.53 8.42 -10.22
CA PHE A 242 0.57 9.39 -10.19
C PHE A 242 0.20 10.78 -10.73
N LYS A 243 -0.96 10.91 -11.41
CA LYS A 243 -1.50 12.19 -11.85
C LYS A 243 -2.37 12.88 -10.79
N SER A 244 -2.65 12.22 -9.66
CA SER A 244 -3.43 12.81 -8.57
C SER A 244 -2.61 13.85 -7.79
N GLN A 245 -3.27 14.75 -7.07
CA GLN A 245 -2.61 15.80 -6.29
C GLN A 245 -2.43 15.45 -4.80
N ASN A 246 -2.97 14.33 -4.32
CA ASN A 246 -2.92 13.98 -2.90
C ASN A 246 -1.54 13.41 -2.53
N PRO A 247 -0.74 14.10 -1.69
CA PRO A 247 0.63 13.68 -1.41
C PRO A 247 0.75 12.35 -0.65
N ILE A 248 -0.25 12.00 0.17
CA ILE A 248 -0.27 10.73 0.92
C ILE A 248 -0.49 9.57 -0.03
N ILE A 249 -1.46 9.68 -0.94
CA ILE A 249 -1.72 8.65 -1.96
C ILE A 249 -0.49 8.48 -2.85
N LEU A 250 0.09 9.59 -3.33
CA LEU A 250 1.30 9.55 -4.15
C LEU A 250 2.48 8.90 -3.42
N ARG A 251 2.64 9.14 -2.12
CA ARG A 251 3.69 8.51 -1.29
C ARG A 251 3.51 6.99 -1.28
N GLN A 252 2.29 6.52 -1.09
CA GLN A 252 2.00 5.08 -1.10
C GLN A 252 2.12 4.46 -2.50
N CYS A 253 1.70 5.17 -3.55
CA CYS A 253 1.91 4.74 -4.94
C CYS A 253 3.40 4.61 -5.26
N PHE A 254 4.23 5.55 -4.80
CA PHE A 254 5.67 5.53 -5.03
C PHE A 254 6.37 4.39 -4.27
N ASN A 255 5.98 4.12 -3.02
CA ASN A 255 6.47 2.95 -2.29
C ASN A 255 6.11 1.64 -3.01
N LEU A 256 4.86 1.52 -3.49
CA LEU A 256 4.43 0.35 -4.25
C LEU A 256 5.21 0.22 -5.56
N LEU A 257 5.45 1.31 -6.29
CA LEU A 257 6.26 1.31 -7.51
C LEU A 257 7.68 0.79 -7.26
N CYS A 258 8.34 1.24 -6.19
CA CYS A 258 9.68 0.78 -5.84
C CYS A 258 9.67 -0.73 -5.56
N LEU A 259 8.67 -1.24 -4.83
CA LEU A 259 8.52 -2.68 -4.59
C LEU A 259 8.29 -3.47 -5.89
N LEU A 260 7.46 -2.93 -6.81
CA LEU A 260 7.23 -3.56 -8.11
C LEU A 260 8.52 -3.60 -8.95
N ALA A 261 9.31 -2.54 -8.94
CA ALA A 261 10.60 -2.48 -9.64
C ALA A 261 11.56 -3.54 -9.10
N GLN A 262 11.67 -3.66 -7.77
CA GLN A 262 12.51 -4.68 -7.13
C GLN A 262 12.05 -6.10 -7.43
N SER A 263 10.73 -6.33 -7.43
CA SER A 263 10.15 -7.67 -7.54
C SER A 263 10.04 -8.16 -8.98
N SER A 264 9.84 -7.26 -9.96
CA SER A 264 9.54 -7.62 -11.36
C SER A 264 10.54 -7.09 -12.39
N ARG A 265 11.50 -6.25 -11.96
CA ARG A 265 12.64 -5.75 -12.75
C ARG A 265 12.21 -5.27 -14.15
N ASP A 266 12.68 -5.95 -15.19
CA ASP A 266 12.51 -5.58 -16.60
C ASP A 266 11.04 -5.51 -17.04
N PHE A 267 10.13 -6.19 -16.34
CA PHE A 267 8.71 -6.25 -16.69
C PHE A 267 8.02 -4.88 -16.70
N ILE A 268 8.44 -3.97 -15.82
CA ILE A 268 7.89 -2.61 -15.75
C ILE A 268 8.86 -1.54 -16.25
N HIS A 269 10.08 -1.91 -16.68
CA HIS A 269 11.14 -0.99 -17.07
C HIS A 269 10.62 0.05 -18.09
N LYS A 270 10.26 -0.40 -19.31
CA LYS A 270 9.87 0.52 -20.40
C LYS A 270 8.74 1.46 -20.01
N ARG A 271 7.72 0.92 -19.35
CA ARG A 271 6.53 1.68 -18.94
C ARG A 271 6.85 2.67 -17.83
N THR A 272 7.74 2.31 -16.91
CA THR A 272 8.20 3.22 -15.85
C THR A 272 8.96 4.40 -16.41
N ILE A 273 9.89 4.15 -17.35
CA ILE A 273 10.63 5.21 -18.03
C ILE A 273 9.72 6.13 -18.85
N SER A 274 8.71 5.59 -19.54
CA SER A 274 7.82 6.41 -20.37
C SER A 274 6.76 7.17 -19.55
N ASP A 275 6.13 6.52 -18.58
CA ASP A 275 4.88 7.00 -17.99
C ASP A 275 5.14 7.71 -16.64
N ILE A 276 6.14 7.27 -15.88
CA ILE A 276 6.31 7.66 -14.47
C ILE A 276 7.52 8.56 -14.24
N ILE A 277 8.70 8.21 -14.79
CA ILE A 277 9.93 8.99 -14.60
C ILE A 277 9.76 10.47 -15.02
N PRO A 278 9.13 10.81 -16.15
CA PRO A 278 8.88 12.20 -16.51
C PRO A 278 7.98 12.91 -15.49
N THR A 279 6.99 12.21 -14.95
CA THR A 279 6.04 12.72 -13.95
C THR A 279 6.75 13.02 -12.63
N ILE A 280 7.59 12.11 -12.15
CA ILE A 280 8.41 12.30 -10.93
C ILE A 280 9.38 13.47 -11.12
N ASN A 281 10.10 13.51 -12.24
CA ASN A 281 11.07 14.57 -12.51
C ASN A 281 10.43 15.95 -12.60
N LYS A 282 9.24 16.03 -13.22
CA LYS A 282 8.45 17.26 -13.25
C LYS A 282 8.01 17.67 -11.85
N PHE A 283 7.44 16.74 -11.08
CA PHE A 283 7.02 16.99 -9.70
C PHE A 283 8.17 17.52 -8.84
N LEU A 284 9.32 16.82 -8.81
CA LEU A 284 10.51 17.23 -8.04
C LEU A 284 10.99 18.63 -8.44
N THR A 285 10.97 18.95 -9.74
CA THR A 285 11.35 20.27 -10.24
C THR A 285 10.42 21.39 -9.76
N GLU A 286 9.11 21.12 -9.73
CA GLU A 286 8.10 22.08 -9.30
C GLU A 286 8.14 22.30 -7.79
N VAL A 287 8.19 21.22 -7.01
CA VAL A 287 8.17 21.29 -5.53
C VAL A 287 9.48 21.77 -4.94
N ALA A 288 10.63 21.60 -5.63
CA ALA A 288 11.89 22.19 -5.19
C ALA A 288 11.80 23.72 -5.03
N LYS A 289 11.07 24.41 -5.93
CA LYS A 289 10.87 25.86 -5.84
C LYS A 289 10.02 26.25 -4.62
N LYS A 290 8.93 25.52 -4.38
CA LYS A 290 8.06 25.73 -3.22
C LYS A 290 8.79 25.46 -1.90
N SER A 291 9.53 24.34 -1.84
CA SER A 291 10.38 23.97 -0.70
C SER A 291 11.40 25.06 -0.38
N HIS A 292 12.06 25.62 -1.39
CA HIS A 292 13.01 26.72 -1.21
C HIS A 292 12.35 27.95 -0.56
N GLN A 293 11.11 28.29 -0.95
CA GLN A 293 10.37 29.43 -0.41
C GLN A 293 9.88 29.18 1.02
N ASN A 294 9.48 27.95 1.33
CA ASN A 294 8.90 27.57 2.61
C ASN A 294 9.92 27.05 3.64
N SER A 295 11.21 26.97 3.29
CA SER A 295 12.25 26.38 4.15
C SER A 295 12.44 27.08 5.49
N GLN A 296 12.10 28.37 5.58
CA GLN A 296 12.14 29.13 6.82
C GLN A 296 10.92 28.91 7.71
N GLN A 297 9.86 28.28 7.19
CA GLN A 297 8.66 27.97 7.95
C GLN A 297 8.87 26.64 8.69
N GLY A 298 9.04 26.70 10.01
CA GLY A 298 9.32 25.52 10.83
C GLY A 298 8.24 24.42 10.79
N MET A 299 7.03 24.74 10.29
CA MET A 299 5.93 23.78 10.10
C MET A 299 6.00 23.03 8.76
N TYR A 300 6.71 23.55 7.75
CA TYR A 300 6.78 22.93 6.42
C TYR A 300 7.28 21.48 6.45
N ARG A 301 8.24 21.18 7.34
CA ARG A 301 8.78 19.81 7.54
C ARG A 301 7.74 18.78 8.01
N PHE A 302 6.62 19.21 8.56
CA PHE A 302 5.56 18.31 9.00
C PHE A 302 4.52 18.06 7.90
N SER A 303 4.55 18.85 6.82
CA SER A 303 3.59 18.75 5.72
C SER A 303 3.66 17.41 4.99
N GLN A 304 2.53 16.97 4.44
CA GLN A 304 2.50 15.76 3.60
C GLN A 304 3.32 15.90 2.31
N GLU A 305 3.43 17.11 1.74
CA GLU A 305 4.29 17.36 0.57
C GLU A 305 5.77 17.14 0.92
N PHE A 306 6.23 17.65 2.07
CA PHE A 306 7.60 17.41 2.53
C PHE A 306 7.87 15.91 2.75
N LYS A 307 6.95 15.20 3.42
CA LYS A 307 7.05 13.74 3.62
C LYS A 307 7.12 12.98 2.29
N LEU A 308 6.36 13.40 1.27
CA LEU A 308 6.42 12.83 -0.08
C LEU A 308 7.77 13.09 -0.75
N ILE A 309 8.26 14.34 -0.75
CA ILE A 309 9.56 14.69 -1.34
C ILE A 309 10.68 13.87 -0.70
N HIS A 310 10.69 13.82 0.63
CA HIS A 310 11.65 13.02 1.39
C HIS A 310 11.61 11.54 0.96
N THR A 311 10.40 10.97 0.85
CA THR A 311 10.22 9.56 0.45
C THR A 311 10.72 9.31 -0.97
N ILE A 312 10.45 10.23 -1.90
CA ILE A 312 10.94 10.13 -3.27
C ILE A 312 12.46 10.19 -3.28
N LEU A 313 13.07 11.25 -2.76
CA LEU A 313 14.53 11.41 -2.78
C LEU A 313 15.26 10.25 -2.10
N SER A 314 14.71 9.68 -1.01
CA SER A 314 15.36 8.59 -0.28
C SER A 314 15.37 7.26 -1.02
N GLN A 315 14.43 7.01 -1.95
CA GLN A 315 14.34 5.75 -2.69
C GLN A 315 14.60 5.91 -4.19
N TYR A 316 14.63 7.13 -4.72
CA TYR A 316 14.69 7.35 -6.16
C TYR A 316 15.96 6.80 -6.78
N GLY A 317 17.08 6.88 -6.08
CA GLY A 317 18.34 6.28 -6.51
C GLY A 317 18.22 4.76 -6.68
N GLN A 318 17.61 4.08 -5.70
CA GLN A 318 17.38 2.63 -5.80
C GLN A 318 16.41 2.29 -6.93
N LEU A 319 15.33 3.06 -7.10
CA LEU A 319 14.40 2.88 -8.22
C LEU A 319 15.11 2.98 -9.57
N ILE A 320 16.01 3.96 -9.74
CA ILE A 320 16.81 4.15 -10.95
C ILE A 320 17.66 2.90 -11.26
N LEU A 321 18.27 2.32 -10.22
CA LEU A 321 19.07 1.09 -10.33
C LEU A 321 18.19 -0.11 -10.69
N ASP A 322 17.05 -0.26 -10.01
CA ASP A 322 16.15 -1.41 -10.17
C ASP A 322 15.53 -1.49 -11.57
N ILE A 323 15.23 -0.34 -12.19
CA ILE A 323 14.66 -0.27 -13.54
C ILE A 323 15.70 -0.02 -14.64
N GLN A 324 16.98 0.15 -14.29
CA GLN A 324 18.09 0.39 -15.21
C GLN A 324 17.84 1.57 -16.18
N ILE A 325 17.61 2.76 -15.64
CA ILE A 325 17.37 3.96 -16.47
C ILE A 325 18.56 4.26 -17.39
N ASP A 326 18.27 4.62 -18.64
CA ASP A 326 19.24 5.07 -19.65
C ASP A 326 19.87 6.45 -19.33
N GLU A 327 21.05 6.71 -19.89
CA GLU A 327 21.83 7.93 -19.63
C GLU A 327 21.01 9.22 -19.81
N LYS A 328 20.22 9.33 -20.88
CA LYS A 328 19.44 10.54 -21.19
C LYS A 328 18.37 10.82 -20.14
N ASN A 329 17.71 9.79 -19.62
CA ASN A 329 16.72 9.95 -18.57
C ASN A 329 17.37 10.09 -17.19
N LEU A 330 18.52 9.43 -16.96
CA LEU A 330 19.31 9.57 -15.75
C LEU A 330 19.75 11.02 -15.52
N ASP A 331 20.29 11.68 -16.54
CA ASP A 331 20.72 13.08 -16.45
C ASP A 331 19.58 13.99 -15.98
N LYS A 332 18.37 13.79 -16.51
CA LYS A 332 17.19 14.57 -16.10
C LYS A 332 16.81 14.31 -14.64
N SER A 333 16.88 13.06 -14.22
CA SER A 333 16.57 12.64 -12.84
C SER A 333 17.59 13.18 -11.85
N ILE A 334 18.88 13.19 -12.20
CA ILE A 334 19.91 13.81 -11.36
C ILE A 334 19.69 15.33 -11.29
N ASN A 335 19.49 16.00 -12.43
CA ASN A 335 19.33 17.45 -12.47
C ASN A 335 18.09 17.96 -11.70
N CYS A 336 17.00 17.19 -11.64
CA CYS A 336 15.84 17.58 -10.84
C CYS A 336 16.14 17.44 -9.33
N ALA A 337 16.81 16.36 -8.92
CA ALA A 337 17.19 16.12 -7.52
C ALA A 337 18.22 17.15 -7.02
N LEU A 338 19.21 17.54 -7.83
CA LEU A 338 20.25 18.51 -7.44
C LEU A 338 19.70 19.87 -6.99
N ARG A 339 18.47 20.24 -7.39
CA ARG A 339 17.80 21.47 -6.93
C ARG A 339 17.57 21.49 -5.42
N PHE A 340 17.52 20.33 -4.78
CA PHE A 340 17.38 20.20 -3.33
C PHE A 340 18.71 20.41 -2.58
N LEU A 341 19.84 20.61 -3.27
CA LEU A 341 21.14 20.99 -2.68
C LEU A 341 21.35 22.51 -2.58
N GLU A 342 20.39 23.32 -3.04
CA GLU A 342 20.49 24.77 -2.95
C GLU A 342 20.51 25.25 -1.47
N LYS A 343 21.23 26.34 -1.19
CA LYS A 343 21.49 26.83 0.18
C LYS A 343 20.24 27.04 1.03
N ASN A 344 19.11 27.41 0.43
CA ASN A 344 17.86 27.69 1.13
C ASN A 344 16.90 26.49 1.13
N GLN A 345 17.35 25.28 0.76
CA GLN A 345 16.55 24.08 0.94
C GLN A 345 16.68 23.58 2.39
N PRO A 346 15.67 22.88 2.93
CA PRO A 346 15.78 22.23 4.23
C PRO A 346 17.01 21.29 4.31
N GLU A 347 17.78 21.37 5.39
CA GLU A 347 19.01 20.58 5.57
C GLU A 347 18.78 19.06 5.46
N GLU A 348 17.62 18.59 5.93
CA GLU A 348 17.21 17.19 5.82
C GLU A 348 17.10 16.74 4.35
N LEU A 349 16.48 17.56 3.49
CA LEU A 349 16.36 17.27 2.05
C LEU A 349 17.72 17.36 1.35
N GLN A 350 18.58 18.31 1.74
CA GLN A 350 19.96 18.38 1.22
C GLN A 350 20.72 17.09 1.52
N LYS A 351 20.65 16.60 2.77
CA LYS A 351 21.33 15.37 3.19
C LYS A 351 20.86 14.16 2.40
N ILE A 352 19.55 13.97 2.25
CA ILE A 352 18.98 12.84 1.50
C ILE A 352 19.33 12.94 0.02
N THR A 353 19.39 14.15 -0.54
CA THR A 353 19.84 14.36 -1.92
C THR A 353 21.30 13.98 -2.12
N LEU A 354 22.17 14.23 -1.14
CA LEU A 354 23.55 13.74 -1.18
C LEU A 354 23.60 12.21 -1.15
N ASP A 355 22.77 11.56 -0.33
CA ASP A 355 22.69 10.10 -0.27
C ASP A 355 22.15 9.51 -1.59
N PHE A 356 21.17 10.16 -2.21
CA PHE A 356 20.71 9.88 -3.57
C PHE A 356 21.88 9.96 -4.57
N CYS A 357 22.63 11.05 -4.60
CA CYS A 357 23.78 11.18 -5.52
C CYS A 357 24.82 10.09 -5.27
N ARG A 358 25.12 9.77 -4.00
CA ARG A 358 26.07 8.71 -3.63
C ARG A 358 25.63 7.34 -4.14
N SER A 359 24.33 7.03 -4.08
CA SER A 359 23.79 5.75 -4.57
C SER A 359 24.02 5.54 -6.08
N LEU A 360 24.17 6.62 -6.84
CA LEU A 360 24.33 6.59 -8.29
C LEU A 360 25.79 6.74 -8.77
N LEU A 361 26.75 6.98 -7.88
CA LEU A 361 28.17 7.22 -8.27
C LEU A 361 28.81 6.05 -9.02
N THR A 362 28.33 4.84 -8.79
CA THR A 362 28.86 3.61 -9.40
C THR A 362 27.96 3.05 -10.49
N TYR A 363 26.86 3.75 -10.80
CA TYR A 363 25.92 3.31 -11.81
C TYR A 363 26.43 3.67 -13.21
N ASP A 364 26.72 2.65 -14.00
CA ASP A 364 27.09 2.78 -15.41
C ASP A 364 25.82 2.64 -16.26
N ALA A 365 25.27 3.79 -16.67
CA ALA A 365 23.98 3.84 -17.35
C ALA A 365 24.08 3.27 -18.77
N PRO A 366 23.10 2.45 -19.21
CA PRO A 366 23.08 1.96 -20.58
C PRO A 366 22.93 3.13 -21.56
N THR A 367 23.85 3.19 -22.52
CA THR A 367 23.78 4.10 -23.68
C THR A 367 22.82 3.48 -24.70
N ILE A 368 21.59 3.98 -24.77
CA ILE A 368 20.55 3.53 -25.72
C ILE A 368 20.52 4.44 -26.95
#